data_AF-A0A8H7GQW4-F1
#
_entry.id   AF-A0A8H7GQW4-F1
#
_cell.length_a   1.000
_cell.length_b   1.000
_cell.length_c   1.000
_cell.angle_alpha   90.00
_cell.angle_beta   90.00
_cell.angle_gamma   90.00
#
_symmetry.space_group_name_H-M   'P 1'
#
loop_
_entity.id
_entity.type
_entity.pdbx_description
1 polymer ?
#
loop_
_entity_poly.entity_id
_entity_poly.type
_entity_poly.pdbx_seq_one_letter_code
_entity_poly.pdbx_strand_id
1 'polypeptide(L)'
;MSGTASQIIKSSEAPGPIEELIISKITAHLKPSFLKIANDSHKHSHHQPMQEASNVKESHFRLDVVSEEFKGKNMPARHRLIYLLLDDEFQNKGLHALQMKTKTAEEAEKTKRR
;
A
#
# COMPACT_ATOMS: atom_id res chain seq x y z
N MET A 1 11.73 25.04 -2.86
CA MET A 1 12.78 24.16 -2.32
C MET A 1 12.15 22.80 -2.03
N SER A 2 12.17 21.86 -2.98
CA SER A 2 11.68 20.50 -2.73
C SER A 2 12.56 19.54 -3.51
N GLY A 3 13.63 19.07 -2.85
CA GLY A 3 14.37 17.91 -3.32
C GLY A 3 13.45 16.71 -3.19
N THR A 4 12.72 16.39 -4.25
CA THR A 4 12.02 15.11 -4.36
C THR A 4 13.09 14.04 -4.41
N ALA A 5 13.34 13.39 -3.27
CA ALA A 5 14.05 12.12 -3.23
C ALA A 5 13.47 11.23 -4.34
N SER A 6 14.32 10.60 -5.15
CA SER A 6 13.88 9.70 -6.22
C SER A 6 13.15 8.49 -5.62
N GLN A 7 11.85 8.63 -5.38
CA GLN A 7 10.99 7.55 -4.91
C GLN A 7 10.54 6.75 -6.12
N ILE A 8 10.77 5.44 -6.07
CA ILE A 8 10.29 4.53 -7.12
C ILE A 8 8.90 4.04 -6.72
N ILE A 9 7.86 4.61 -7.32
CA ILE A 9 6.47 4.20 -7.11
C ILE A 9 6.06 3.26 -8.27
N LYS A 10 5.63 2.05 -7.92
CA LYS A 10 5.14 1.03 -8.86
C LYS A 10 3.69 0.70 -8.52
N SER A 11 2.77 1.31 -9.25
CA SER A 11 1.32 1.07 -9.16
C SER A 11 0.82 0.24 -10.34
N SER A 12 -0.49 -0.08 -10.34
CA SER A 12 -1.19 -0.59 -11.50
C SER A 12 -1.15 0.41 -12.66
N GLU A 13 -1.33 -0.07 -13.89
CA GLU A 13 -1.32 0.76 -15.12
C GLU A 13 -2.49 1.76 -15.15
N ALA A 14 -3.58 1.42 -14.46
CA ALA A 14 -4.69 2.32 -14.14
C ALA A 14 -4.97 2.23 -12.63
N PRO A 15 -4.35 3.08 -11.78
CA PRO A 15 -4.64 3.09 -10.36
C PRO A 15 -6.07 3.57 -10.12
N GLY A 16 -6.80 2.86 -9.26
CA GLY A 16 -8.13 3.27 -8.83
C GLY A 16 -8.08 4.42 -7.83
N PRO A 17 -9.23 5.01 -7.48
CA PRO A 17 -9.30 6.13 -6.53
C PRO A 17 -8.78 5.75 -5.14
N ILE A 18 -8.93 4.49 -4.70
CA ILE A 18 -8.39 4.03 -3.42
C ILE A 18 -6.86 3.86 -3.51
N GLU A 19 -6.36 3.30 -4.62
CA GLU A 19 -4.94 3.12 -4.86
C GLU A 19 -4.18 4.46 -4.84
N GLU A 20 -4.70 5.48 -5.53
CA GLU A 20 -4.11 6.82 -5.54
C GLU A 20 -4.06 7.46 -4.16
N LEU A 21 -5.12 7.33 -3.36
CA LEU A 21 -5.18 7.85 -2.00
C LEU A 21 -4.11 7.20 -1.11
N ILE A 22 -3.97 5.87 -1.20
CA ILE A 22 -2.96 5.12 -0.46
C ILE A 22 -1.55 5.59 -0.85
N ILE A 23 -1.28 5.74 -2.15
CA ILE A 23 0.02 6.23 -2.64
C ILE A 23 0.32 7.61 -2.06
N SER A 24 -0.62 8.54 -2.18
CA SER A 24 -0.46 9.92 -1.72
C SER A 24 -0.18 9.99 -0.21
N LYS A 25 -0.99 9.30 0.62
CA LYS A 25 -0.80 9.27 2.08
C LYS A 25 0.53 8.65 2.49
N ILE A 26 0.88 7.50 1.91
CA ILE A 26 2.13 6.83 2.26
C ILE A 26 3.33 7.66 1.82
N THR A 27 3.30 8.23 0.63
CA THR A 27 4.39 9.09 0.13
C THR A 27 4.55 10.35 0.98
N ALA A 28 3.45 10.98 1.41
CA ALA A 28 3.48 12.16 2.25
C ALA A 28 4.04 11.88 3.66
N HIS A 29 3.63 10.79 4.30
CA HIS A 29 3.99 10.49 5.69
C HIS A 29 5.26 9.67 5.86
N LEU A 30 5.45 8.62 5.03
CA LEU A 30 6.52 7.63 5.22
C LEU A 30 7.71 7.85 4.29
N LYS A 31 7.60 8.78 3.32
CA LYS A 31 8.63 9.14 2.34
C LYS A 31 9.42 7.91 1.84
N PRO A 32 8.74 6.86 1.36
CA PRO A 32 9.40 5.60 1.03
C PRO A 32 10.33 5.79 -0.16
N SER A 33 11.50 5.15 -0.11
CA SER A 33 12.40 5.08 -1.27
C SER A 33 11.81 4.20 -2.39
N PHE A 34 11.00 3.21 -2.01
CA PHE A 34 10.28 2.35 -2.95
C PHE A 34 8.89 2.04 -2.41
N LEU A 35 7.88 2.25 -3.24
CA LEU A 35 6.49 1.91 -2.97
C LEU A 35 5.96 1.08 -4.12
N LYS A 36 5.44 -0.11 -3.82
CA LYS A 36 4.70 -0.90 -4.80
C LYS A 36 3.31 -1.20 -4.28
N ILE A 37 2.31 -0.97 -5.10
CA ILE A 37 0.92 -1.30 -4.81
C ILE A 37 0.36 -2.18 -5.92
N ALA A 38 -0.39 -3.20 -5.54
CA ALA A 38 -1.03 -4.13 -6.46
C ALA A 38 -2.42 -4.49 -5.93
N ASN A 39 -3.43 -4.32 -6.79
CA ASN A 39 -4.79 -4.76 -6.51
C ASN A 39 -4.92 -6.27 -6.80
N ASP A 40 -5.24 -7.07 -5.77
CA ASP A 40 -5.45 -8.53 -5.89
C ASP A 40 -6.94 -8.91 -5.77
N SER A 41 -7.85 -7.92 -5.77
CA SER A 41 -9.30 -8.12 -5.59
C SER A 41 -9.95 -8.98 -6.68
N HIS A 42 -9.30 -9.14 -7.84
CA HIS A 42 -9.77 -9.98 -8.94
C HIS A 42 -9.82 -11.49 -8.63
N LYS A 43 -9.14 -11.97 -7.58
CA LYS A 43 -9.09 -13.42 -7.26
C LYS A 43 -10.36 -13.99 -6.62
N HIS A 44 -11.32 -13.15 -6.24
CA HIS A 44 -12.53 -13.59 -5.52
C HIS A 44 -13.85 -13.38 -6.29
N SER A 45 -13.80 -12.99 -7.56
CA SER A 45 -14.99 -12.72 -8.38
C SER A 45 -15.76 -13.97 -8.85
N HIS A 46 -15.66 -15.13 -8.19
CA HIS A 46 -16.29 -16.35 -8.70
C HIS A 46 -17.73 -16.60 -8.24
N HIS A 47 -18.26 -15.91 -7.23
CA HIS A 47 -19.66 -16.13 -6.84
C HIS A 47 -20.28 -14.87 -6.23
N GLN A 48 -20.97 -14.06 -7.06
CA GLN A 48 -22.32 -13.58 -6.75
C GLN A 48 -22.85 -12.64 -7.87
N PRO A 49 -24.01 -12.96 -8.46
CA PRO A 49 -24.75 -12.04 -9.31
C PRO A 49 -25.54 -11.08 -8.40
N MET A 50 -24.93 -9.97 -8.03
CA MET A 50 -25.68 -8.79 -7.61
C MET A 50 -24.86 -7.57 -8.04
N GLN A 51 -25.23 -7.04 -9.20
CA GLN A 51 -24.92 -5.67 -9.59
C GLN A 51 -25.36 -4.76 -8.43
N GLU A 52 -24.50 -3.83 -7.99
CA GLU A 52 -24.78 -2.61 -7.16
C GLU A 52 -23.81 -2.32 -6.01
N ALA A 53 -22.85 -3.19 -5.69
CA ALA A 53 -21.74 -2.78 -4.82
C ALA A 53 -20.55 -2.32 -5.67
N SER A 54 -20.53 -1.03 -6.02
CA SER A 54 -19.50 -0.40 -6.90
C SER A 54 -18.05 -0.54 -6.43
N ASN A 55 -17.79 -1.12 -5.26
CA ASN A 55 -16.47 -1.17 -4.62
C ASN A 55 -15.89 -2.57 -4.34
N VAL A 56 -16.56 -3.65 -4.77
CA VAL A 56 -16.08 -5.03 -4.51
C VAL A 56 -14.74 -5.34 -5.22
N LYS A 57 -14.36 -4.53 -6.21
CA LYS A 57 -13.13 -4.67 -7.00
C LYS A 57 -11.89 -4.04 -6.33
N GLU A 58 -12.04 -3.38 -5.19
CA GLU A 58 -10.93 -2.73 -4.47
C GLU A 58 -10.92 -3.15 -2.99
N SER A 59 -11.23 -4.42 -2.72
CA SER A 59 -11.34 -4.93 -1.35
C SER A 59 -10.01 -5.47 -0.81
N HIS A 60 -9.12 -5.93 -1.69
CA HIS A 60 -7.85 -6.57 -1.35
C HIS A 60 -6.67 -5.92 -2.09
N PHE A 61 -5.75 -5.34 -1.33
CA PHE A 61 -4.55 -4.72 -1.87
C PHE A 61 -3.27 -5.29 -1.25
N ARG A 62 -2.20 -5.30 -2.04
CA ARG A 62 -0.85 -5.63 -1.60
C ARG A 62 0.06 -4.43 -1.75
N LEU A 63 0.69 -4.04 -0.65
CA LEU A 63 1.66 -2.95 -0.57
C LEU A 63 3.03 -3.51 -0.20
N ASP A 64 4.05 -3.17 -0.96
CA ASP A 64 5.45 -3.32 -0.55
C ASP A 64 6.04 -1.93 -0.37
N VAL A 65 6.38 -1.58 0.87
CA VAL A 65 6.91 -0.27 1.25
C VAL A 65 8.32 -0.43 1.78
N VAL A 66 9.25 0.32 1.18
CA VAL A 66 10.63 0.41 1.64
C VAL A 66 10.87 1.82 2.14
N SER A 67 11.10 1.96 3.45
CA SER A 67 11.41 3.24 4.06
C SER A 67 12.39 3.07 5.22
N GLU A 68 13.22 4.09 5.44
CA GLU A 68 14.08 4.19 6.62
C GLU A 68 13.29 4.48 7.90
N GLU A 69 12.05 5.00 7.79
CA GLU A 69 11.14 5.22 8.93
C GLU A 69 10.81 3.93 9.70
N PHE A 70 11.02 2.78 9.07
CA PHE A 70 10.83 1.48 9.67
C PHE A 70 12.05 1.00 10.49
N LYS A 71 13.20 1.67 10.39
CA LYS A 71 14.41 1.35 11.13
C LYS A 71 14.15 1.50 12.62
N GLY A 72 14.52 0.49 13.41
CA GLY A 72 14.27 0.47 14.87
C GLY A 72 12.82 0.17 15.29
N LYS A 73 11.86 0.01 14.36
CA LYS A 73 10.48 -0.41 14.66
C LYS A 73 10.28 -1.89 14.36
N ASN A 74 9.54 -2.59 15.23
CA ASN A 74 9.15 -3.98 15.00
C ASN A 74 8.04 -4.08 13.94
N MET A 75 7.91 -5.23 13.29
CA MET A 75 6.93 -5.47 12.22
C MET A 75 5.48 -5.05 12.61
N PRO A 76 4.93 -5.42 13.79
CA PRO A 76 3.58 -4.99 14.16
C PRO A 76 3.43 -3.47 14.33
N ALA A 77 4.47 -2.78 14.81
CA ALA A 77 4.46 -1.34 14.97
C ALA A 77 4.48 -0.63 13.60
N ARG A 78 5.24 -1.16 12.64
CA ARG A 78 5.24 -0.68 11.25
C ARG A 78 3.85 -0.83 10.63
N HIS A 79 3.21 -1.98 10.84
CA HIS A 79 1.86 -2.23 10.31
C HIS A 79 0.83 -1.31 10.95
N ARG A 80 0.86 -1.13 12.27
CA ARG A 80 -0.04 -0.19 12.97
C ARG A 80 0.05 1.23 12.42
N LEU A 81 1.26 1.71 12.11
CA LEU A 81 1.42 3.05 11.51
C LEU A 81 0.70 3.17 10.17
N ILE A 82 0.85 2.18 9.29
CA ILE A 82 0.17 2.18 7.98
C ILE A 82 -1.34 2.05 8.15
N TYR A 83 -1.79 1.15 9.02
CA TYR A 83 -3.23 1.01 9.31
C TYR A 83 -3.81 2.32 9.84
N LEU A 84 -3.15 3.00 10.77
CA LEU A 84 -3.63 4.30 11.28
C LEU A 84 -3.69 5.38 10.20
N LEU A 85 -2.73 5.38 9.26
CA LEU A 85 -2.76 6.31 8.14
C LEU A 85 -3.94 6.03 7.19
N LEU A 86 -4.27 4.76 7.02
CA LEU A 86 -5.28 4.27 6.08
C LEU A 86 -6.63 3.96 6.75
N ASP A 87 -6.79 4.24 8.04
CA ASP A 87 -7.96 3.84 8.83
C ASP A 87 -9.24 4.44 8.26
N ASP A 88 -9.15 5.70 7.81
CA ASP A 88 -10.23 6.40 7.12
C ASP A 88 -10.67 5.66 5.84
N GLU A 89 -9.74 5.11 5.06
CA GLU A 89 -10.03 4.32 3.88
C GLU A 89 -10.68 2.97 4.22
N PHE A 90 -10.25 2.33 5.31
CA PHE A 90 -10.90 1.11 5.81
C PHE A 90 -12.37 1.38 6.19
N GLN A 91 -12.65 2.49 6.87
CA GLN A 91 -13.99 2.81 7.36
C GLN A 91 -14.90 3.39 6.27
N ASN A 92 -14.40 4.32 5.45
CA ASN A 92 -15.20 5.10 4.51
C ASN A 92 -15.19 4.56 3.08
N LYS A 93 -14.17 3.79 2.69
CA LYS A 93 -13.98 3.34 1.30
C LYS A 93 -14.24 1.84 1.10
N GLY A 94 -14.49 1.08 2.16
CA GLY A 94 -14.80 -0.35 2.07
C GLY A 94 -13.58 -1.24 1.82
N LEU A 95 -12.38 -0.77 2.16
CA LEU A 95 -11.17 -1.58 2.08
C LEU A 95 -11.23 -2.67 3.17
N HIS A 96 -11.17 -3.94 2.77
CA HIS A 96 -11.34 -5.07 3.70
C HIS A 96 -10.02 -5.62 4.23
N ALA A 97 -9.04 -5.83 3.35
CA ALA A 97 -7.76 -6.41 3.74
C ALA A 97 -6.60 -5.80 2.96
N LEU A 98 -5.56 -5.41 3.69
CA LEU A 98 -4.34 -4.84 3.14
C LEU A 98 -3.14 -5.70 3.52
N GLN A 99 -2.58 -6.40 2.54
CA GLN A 99 -1.31 -7.08 2.75
C GLN A 99 -0.18 -6.07 2.61
N MET A 100 0.56 -5.82 3.67
CA MET A 100 1.69 -4.90 3.65
C MET A 100 3.00 -5.66 3.92
N LYS A 101 4.05 -5.32 3.17
CA LYS A 101 5.43 -5.71 3.47
C LYS A 101 6.24 -4.45 3.71
N THR A 102 6.59 -4.25 4.96
CA THR A 102 7.40 -3.11 5.40
C THR A 102 8.86 -3.55 5.55
N LYS A 103 9.73 -3.05 4.68
CA LYS A 103 11.17 -3.35 4.71
C LYS A 103 11.97 -2.07 4.94
N THR A 104 13.12 -2.17 5.58
CA THR A 104 14.08 -1.06 5.59
C THR A 104 14.82 -0.98 4.25
N ALA A 105 15.44 0.18 3.97
CA ALA A 105 16.30 0.34 2.79
C ALA A 105 17.40 -0.75 2.72
N GLU A 106 18.02 -1.06 3.85
CA GLU A 106 19.03 -2.11 3.99
C GLU A 106 18.48 -3.51 3.66
N GLU A 107 17.28 -3.86 4.14
CA GLU A 107 16.63 -5.14 3.86
C GLU A 107 16.24 -5.29 2.39
N ALA A 108 15.80 -4.20 1.76
CA ALA A 108 15.43 -4.18 0.36
C ALA A 108 16.65 -4.33 -0.55
N GLU A 109 17.76 -3.66 -0.23
CA GLU A 109 19.02 -3.80 -0.97
C GLU A 109 19.53 -5.26 -0.90
N LYS A 110 19.46 -5.87 0.29
CA LYS A 110 19.86 -7.28 0.47
C LYS A 110 18.97 -8.26 -0.30
N THR A 111 17.68 -7.94 -0.46
CA THR A 111 16.76 -8.75 -1.28
C THR A 111 17.04 -8.59 -2.77
N LYS A 112 17.42 -7.40 -3.25
CA LYS A 112 17.71 -7.13 -4.67
C LYS A 112 18.95 -7.84 -5.22
N ARG A 113 19.88 -8.23 -4.34
CA ARG A 113 21.17 -8.86 -4.70
C ARG A 113 21.13 -10.40 -4.69
N ARG A 114 19.95 -11.02 -4.54
CA ARG A 114 19.75 -12.48 -4.57
C ARG A 114 18.89 -12.84 -5.77
#